data_AF-A0A2N2UHU0-F1
#
_entry.id   AF-A0A2N2UHU0-F1
#
_cell.length_a   1.000
_cell.length_b   1.000
_cell.length_c   1.000
_cell.angle_alpha   90.00
_cell.angle_beta   90.00
_cell.angle_gamma   90.00
#
_symmetry.space_group_name_H-M   'P 1'
#
loop_
_entity.id
_entity.type
_entity.pdbx_description
1 polymer ?
#
loop_
_entity_poly.entity_id
_entity_poly.type
_entity_poly.pdbx_seq_one_letter_code
_entity_poly.pdbx_strand_id
1 'polypeptide(L)'
;MRWFTRFVLVLIGLSGVLAVTLATGVRQGLLTLLGIGFGAVLQGARFGFTTGWRDFIEHRNPQGLWAQMLLLVLAAALTLPLIAGSG
;
A
#
# COMPACT_ATOMS: atom_id res chain seq x y z
N MET A 1 -8.70 -18.53 16.29
CA MET A 1 -8.26 -17.18 16.68
C MET A 1 -7.74 -16.32 15.53
N ARG A 2 -6.77 -16.75 14.69
CA ARG A 2 -6.20 -15.90 13.61
C ARG A 2 -7.22 -15.37 12.58
N TRP A 3 -8.24 -16.17 12.24
CA TRP A 3 -9.33 -15.75 11.36
C TRP A 3 -10.21 -14.66 11.97
N PHE A 4 -10.50 -14.76 13.27
CA PHE A 4 -11.26 -13.75 14.00
C PHE A 4 -10.50 -12.41 14.04
N THR A 5 -9.20 -12.43 14.33
CA THR A 5 -8.39 -11.20 14.32
C THR A 5 -8.37 -10.53 12.95
N ARG A 6 -8.21 -11.30 11.86
CA ARG A 6 -8.26 -10.76 10.49
C ARG A 6 -9.61 -10.11 10.20
N PHE A 7 -10.70 -10.78 10.58
CA PHE A 7 -12.04 -10.27 10.40
C PHE A 7 -12.25 -8.95 11.16
N VAL A 8 -11.83 -8.88 12.43
CA VAL A 8 -11.88 -7.66 13.24
C VAL A 8 -11.07 -6.52 12.61
N LEU A 9 -9.85 -6.80 12.14
CA LEU A 9 -9.01 -5.78 11.48
C LEU A 9 -9.66 -5.24 10.19
N VAL A 10 -10.27 -6.12 9.39
CA VAL A 10 -11.00 -5.71 8.18
C VAL A 10 -12.21 -4.85 8.55
N LEU A 11 -12.99 -5.24 9.54
CA LEU A 11 -14.12 -4.45 10.02
C LEU A 11 -13.69 -3.07 10.52
N ILE A 12 -12.60 -2.99 11.30
CA ILE A 12 -12.06 -1.72 11.77
C ILE A 12 -11.65 -0.85 10.58
N GLY A 13 -10.90 -1.40 9.62
CA GLY A 13 -10.49 -0.67 8.42
C GLY A 13 -11.68 -0.14 7.62
N LEU A 14 -12.69 -0.98 7.35
CA LEU A 14 -13.91 -0.58 6.63
C LEU A 14 -14.74 0.45 7.39
N SER A 15 -14.81 0.34 8.72
CA SER A 15 -15.51 1.32 9.56
C SER A 15 -14.84 2.69 9.50
N GLY A 16 -13.50 2.74 9.46
CA GLY A 16 -12.74 3.98 9.27
C GLY A 16 -12.99 4.60 7.90
N VAL A 17 -13.01 3.79 6.83
CA VAL A 17 -13.36 4.26 5.47
C VAL A 17 -14.77 4.85 5.44
N LEU A 18 -15.75 4.17 6.05
CA LEU A 18 -17.12 4.64 6.12
C LEU A 18 -17.21 5.95 6.91
N ALA A 19 -16.54 6.04 8.06
CA ALA A 19 -16.50 7.25 8.87
C ALA A 19 -15.96 8.46 8.08
N VAL A 20 -14.86 8.29 7.34
CA VAL A 20 -14.31 9.36 6.48
C VAL A 20 -15.27 9.71 5.34
N THR A 21 -15.90 8.71 4.72
CA THR A 21 -16.90 8.92 3.65
C THR A 21 -18.06 9.78 4.14
N LEU A 22 -18.59 9.48 5.33
CA LEU A 22 -19.70 10.23 5.93
C LEU A 22 -19.29 11.64 6.37
N ALA A 23 -18.06 11.83 6.83
CA ALA A 23 -17.58 13.13 7.31
C ALA A 23 -17.12 14.08 6.20
N THR A 24 -16.54 13.56 5.11
CA THR A 24 -15.81 14.36 4.11
C THR A 24 -16.17 14.04 2.65
N GLY A 25 -17.05 13.06 2.44
CA GLY A 25 -17.55 12.66 1.13
C GLY A 25 -16.84 11.45 0.52
N VAL A 26 -17.45 10.92 -0.55
CA VAL A 26 -17.06 9.65 -1.19
C VAL A 26 -15.62 9.66 -1.68
N ARG A 27 -15.15 10.78 -2.26
CA ARG A 27 -13.77 10.89 -2.78
C ARG A 27 -12.72 10.62 -1.70
N GLN A 28 -12.87 11.23 -0.52
CA GLN A 28 -11.92 11.05 0.58
C GLN A 28 -12.03 9.67 1.21
N GLY A 29 -13.24 9.11 1.27
CA GLY A 29 -13.46 7.70 1.61
C GLY A 29 -12.68 6.75 0.71
N LEU A 30 -12.77 6.92 -0.61
CA LEU A 30 -12.04 6.10 -1.59
C LEU A 30 -10.51 6.26 -1.45
N LEU A 31 -10.01 7.47 -1.24
CA LEU A 31 -8.58 7.70 -0.99
C LEU A 31 -8.11 7.02 0.29
N THR A 32 -8.93 7.03 1.34
CA THR A 32 -8.64 6.33 2.60
C THR A 32 -8.61 4.81 2.38
N LEU A 33 -9.56 4.27 1.63
CA LEU A 33 -9.62 2.86 1.28
C LEU A 33 -8.36 2.43 0.51
N LEU A 34 -7.92 3.23 -0.46
CA LEU A 34 -6.69 3.00 -1.20
C LEU A 34 -5.46 3.02 -0.28
N GLY A 35 -5.35 4.00 0.62
CA GLY A 35 -4.25 4.10 1.57
C GLY A 35 -4.15 2.87 2.49
N ILE A 36 -5.27 2.44 3.06
CA ILE A 36 -5.33 1.21 3.89
C ILE A 36 -5.00 -0.02 3.05
N GLY A 37 -5.56 -0.13 1.85
CA GLY A 37 -5.32 -1.25 0.93
C GLY A 37 -3.85 -1.39 0.54
N PHE A 38 -3.22 -0.30 0.09
CA PHE A 38 -1.79 -0.29 -0.22
C PHE A 38 -0.94 -0.61 1.01
N GLY A 39 -1.24 0.00 2.17
CA GLY A 39 -0.53 -0.30 3.42
C GLY A 39 -0.62 -1.77 3.82
N ALA A 40 -1.81 -2.38 3.69
CA ALA A 40 -2.02 -3.79 4.00
C ALA A 40 -1.23 -4.72 3.06
N VAL A 41 -1.18 -4.42 1.76
CA VAL A 41 -0.39 -5.18 0.78
C VAL A 41 1.11 -5.06 1.07
N LEU A 42 1.61 -3.84 1.30
CA LEU A 42 3.03 -3.61 1.59
C LEU A 42 3.46 -4.30 2.89
N GLN A 43 2.66 -4.19 3.95
CA GLN A 43 2.89 -4.89 5.21
C GLN A 43 2.85 -6.41 5.02
N GLY A 44 1.88 -6.92 4.26
CA GLY A 44 1.74 -8.35 3.95
C GLY A 44 2.93 -8.90 3.17
N ALA A 45 3.48 -8.12 2.24
CA ALA A 45 4.68 -8.44 1.49
C ALA A 45 5.98 -8.22 2.30
N ARG A 46 5.88 -7.71 3.54
CA ARG A 46 7.03 -7.26 4.36
C ARG A 46 7.94 -6.30 3.60
N PHE A 47 7.34 -5.53 2.70
CA PHE A 47 8.06 -4.62 1.83
C PHE A 47 8.54 -3.43 2.66
N GLY A 48 9.85 -3.17 2.62
CA GLY A 48 10.47 -2.08 3.34
C GLY A 48 11.56 -1.44 2.51
N PHE A 49 11.72 -0.13 2.70
CA PHE A 49 12.75 0.62 1.98
C PHE A 49 14.16 0.31 2.47
N THR A 50 14.36 -0.05 3.74
CA THR A 50 15.71 -0.26 4.32
C THR A 50 16.16 -1.72 4.27
N THR A 51 15.26 -2.67 4.52
CA THR A 51 15.60 -4.11 4.61
C THR A 51 16.15 -4.65 3.29
N GLY A 52 15.58 -4.28 2.14
CA GLY A 52 16.07 -4.74 0.83
C GLY A 52 17.52 -4.36 0.54
N TRP A 53 17.97 -3.19 1.00
CA TRP A 53 19.38 -2.78 0.88
C TRP A 53 20.28 -3.54 1.84
N ARG A 54 19.82 -3.76 3.08
CA ARG A 54 20.56 -4.54 4.08
C ARG A 54 20.81 -5.96 3.58
N ASP A 55 19.76 -6.63 3.11
CA ASP A 55 19.82 -8.00 2.60
C ASP A 55 20.73 -8.09 1.35
N PHE A 56 20.74 -7.05 0.51
CA PHE A 56 21.65 -6.98 -0.62
C PHE A 56 23.12 -6.82 -0.20
N ILE A 57 23.43 -5.97 0.78
CA ILE A 57 24.81 -5.71 1.21
C ILE A 57 25.36 -6.91 2.00
N GLU A 58 24.61 -7.38 3.00
CA GLU A 58 25.05 -8.42 3.93
C GLU A 58 24.98 -9.82 3.30
N HIS A 59 23.91 -10.10 2.56
CA HIS A 59 23.60 -11.45 2.08
C HIS A 59 23.66 -11.58 0.56
N ARG A 60 24.03 -10.51 -0.16
CA ARG A 60 24.03 -10.46 -1.65
C ARG A 60 22.69 -10.87 -2.26
N ASN A 61 21.59 -10.64 -1.54
CA ASN A 61 20.24 -10.94 -1.99
C ASN A 61 19.55 -9.67 -2.54
N PRO A 62 19.42 -9.51 -3.87
CA PRO A 62 18.85 -8.31 -4.47
C PRO A 62 17.31 -8.33 -4.54
N GLN A 63 16.63 -9.37 -4.03
CA GLN A 63 15.18 -9.54 -4.24
C GLN A 63 14.36 -8.34 -3.74
N GLY A 64 14.70 -7.79 -2.57
CA GLY A 64 14.04 -6.60 -2.03
C GLY A 64 14.27 -5.36 -2.89
N LEU A 65 15.46 -5.20 -3.46
CA LEU A 65 15.80 -4.09 -4.34
C LEU A 65 15.02 -4.18 -5.67
N TRP A 66 14.93 -5.37 -6.26
CA TRP A 66 14.11 -5.61 -7.45
C TRP A 66 12.62 -5.34 -7.21
N ALA A 67 12.10 -5.75 -6.05
CA ALA A 67 10.73 -5.43 -5.67
C ALA A 67 10.50 -3.90 -5.59
N GLN A 68 11.47 -3.15 -5.07
CA GLN A 68 11.40 -1.68 -5.01
C GLN A 68 11.40 -1.05 -6.40
N MET A 69 12.30 -1.49 -7.28
CA MET A 69 12.37 -0.99 -8.65
C MET A 69 11.12 -1.34 -9.45
N LEU A 70 10.62 -2.56 -9.33
CA LEU A 70 9.38 -2.98 -9.99
C LEU A 70 8.19 -2.17 -9.49
N LEU A 71 8.05 -1.97 -8.18
CA LEU A 71 6.97 -1.17 -7.61
C LEU A 71 7.04 0.28 -8.10
N LEU A 72 8.25 0.86 -8.19
CA LEU A 72 8.46 2.20 -8.74
C LEU A 72 8.01 2.29 -10.20
N VAL A 73 8.43 1.34 -11.05
CA VAL A 73 8.04 1.31 -12.46
C VAL A 73 6.53 1.18 -12.62
N LEU A 74 5.89 0.29 -11.87
CA LEU A 74 4.44 0.10 -11.91
C LEU A 74 3.69 1.34 -11.43
N ALA A 75 4.13 1.94 -10.31
CA ALA A 75 3.53 3.16 -9.78
C ALA A 75 3.68 4.33 -10.77
N ALA A 76 4.85 4.49 -11.39
CA ALA A 76 5.09 5.53 -12.39
C ALA A 76 4.24 5.31 -13.65
N ALA A 77 4.17 4.08 -14.15
CA ALA A 77 3.38 3.73 -15.33
C ALA A 77 1.88 4.03 -15.15
N LEU A 78 1.36 3.89 -13.93
CA LEU A 78 -0.04 4.21 -13.61
C LEU A 78 -0.25 5.70 -13.32
N THR A 79 0.63 6.33 -12.54
CA THR A 79 0.41 7.69 -12.04
C THR A 79 0.83 8.78 -13.03
N LEU A 80 1.92 8.59 -13.78
CA LEU A 80 2.41 9.63 -14.70
C LEU A 80 1.40 9.96 -15.82
N PRO A 81 0.73 8.99 -16.49
CA PRO A 81 -0.30 9.32 -17.48
C PRO A 81 -1.51 10.03 -16.89
N LEU A 82 -1.92 9.65 -15.67
CA LEU A 82 -3.02 10.30 -14.96
C LEU A 82 -2.70 11.76 -14.63
N ILE A 83 -1.47 12.03 -14.20
CA ILE A 83 -1.01 13.40 -13.91
C ILE A 83 -0.90 14.19 -15.22
N ALA A 84 -0.32 13.62 -16.26
CA ALA A 84 -0.14 14.29 -17.55
C ALA A 84 -1.48 14.68 -18.22
N GLY A 85 -2.52 13.86 -18.06
CA GLY A 85 -3.87 14.15 -18.56
C GLY A 85 -4.75 15.00 -17.63
N SER A 86 -4.22 15.47 -16.50
CA SER A 86 -4.96 16.24 -15.50
C SER A 86 -4.72 17.76 -15.54
N GLY A 87 -3.90 18.23 -16.49
CA GLY A 87 -3.74 19.65 -16.85
C GLY A 87 -4.51 19.99 -18.11
#